data_AF-A0A9E7R571-F1
#
_entry.id   AF-A0A9E7R571-F1
#
_cell.length_a   1.000
_cell.length_b   1.000
_cell.length_c   1.000
_cell.angle_alpha   90.00
_cell.angle_beta   90.00
_cell.angle_gamma   90.00
#
_symmetry.space_group_name_H-M   'P 1'
#
loop_
_entity.id
_entity.type
_entity.pdbx_description
1 polymer ?
#
loop_
_entity_poly.entity_id
_entity_poly.type
_entity_poly.pdbx_seq_one_letter_code
_entity_poly.pdbx_strand_id
1 'polypeptide(L)'
;MSESSGSGGTDDPNERVGVRTYVPAYQRDLWRDQADELGMSLSEFVRTMVQSGRSGFERVESGQATPSKPVEGGSPDATPGGDGLETGVVELLQSEGPLDWDQLVEGLAGDFEERLEDALDSLQSANRVKYSGRAGGYVVDE
;
A
#
# COMPACT_ATOMS: atom_id res chain seq x y z
N MET A 1 4.97 -22.23 54.10
CA MET A 1 5.88 -21.21 53.56
C MET A 1 6.89 -21.92 52.69
N SER A 2 6.83 -21.67 51.39
CA SER A 2 7.98 -21.32 50.56
C SER A 2 7.46 -21.12 49.15
N GLU A 3 7.44 -19.85 48.80
CA GLU A 3 7.19 -19.31 47.47
C GLU A 3 8.33 -19.70 46.52
N SER A 4 8.18 -19.25 45.28
CA SER A 4 9.19 -19.14 44.23
C SER A 4 9.31 -20.37 43.31
N SER A 5 9.32 -20.21 41.99
CA SER A 5 9.41 -18.98 41.19
C SER A 5 8.63 -19.16 39.90
N GLY A 6 7.85 -18.13 39.55
CA GLY A 6 7.42 -17.93 38.18
C GLY A 6 8.65 -17.86 37.29
N SER A 7 8.70 -18.72 36.28
CA SER A 7 9.68 -18.62 35.21
C SER A 7 9.33 -17.38 34.39
N GLY A 8 9.92 -16.24 34.74
CA GLY A 8 9.96 -15.07 33.88
C GLY A 8 10.80 -15.41 32.66
N GLY A 9 10.13 -15.66 31.52
CA GLY A 9 10.80 -15.68 30.23
C GLY A 9 11.37 -14.29 29.98
N THR A 10 12.69 -14.18 29.91
CA THR A 10 13.34 -13.01 29.35
C THR A 10 13.14 -13.06 27.84
N ASP A 11 12.18 -12.30 27.32
CA ASP A 11 12.15 -11.92 25.90
C ASP A 11 13.47 -11.20 25.60
N ASP A 12 14.31 -11.78 24.75
CA ASP A 12 15.52 -11.11 24.27
C ASP A 12 15.07 -9.96 23.35
N PRO A 13 15.42 -8.70 23.64
CA PRO A 13 14.95 -7.56 22.85
C PRO A 13 15.49 -7.57 21.41
N ASN A 14 16.46 -8.43 21.09
CA ASN A 14 17.01 -8.62 19.75
C ASN A 14 16.54 -9.93 19.10
N GLU A 15 15.57 -10.63 19.69
CA GLU A 15 14.98 -11.83 19.09
C GLU A 15 14.38 -11.48 17.73
N ARG A 16 14.80 -12.21 16.69
CA ARG A 16 14.32 -12.00 15.32
C ARG A 16 13.08 -12.87 15.10
N VAL A 17 11.93 -12.23 15.06
CA VAL A 17 10.66 -12.89 14.73
C VAL A 17 10.36 -12.72 13.23
N GLY A 18 9.93 -13.81 12.59
CA GLY A 18 9.53 -13.79 11.19
C GLY A 18 8.14 -13.17 11.01
N VAL A 19 8.03 -12.14 10.16
CA VAL A 19 6.75 -11.53 9.79
C VAL A 19 6.33 -12.04 8.41
N ARG A 20 5.05 -12.35 8.24
CA ARG A 20 4.45 -12.74 6.95
C ARG A 20 3.27 -11.83 6.65
N THR A 21 3.19 -11.37 5.41
CA THR A 21 2.07 -10.62 4.87
C THR A 21 1.79 -11.09 3.45
N TYR A 22 0.62 -10.74 2.91
CA TYR A 22 0.22 -11.06 1.55
C TYR A 22 0.25 -9.80 0.69
N VAL A 23 0.65 -9.96 -0.56
CA VAL A 23 0.66 -8.90 -1.57
C VAL A 23 0.08 -9.45 -2.86
N PRO A 24 -0.56 -8.61 -3.69
CA PRO A 24 -0.99 -9.01 -5.02
C PRO A 24 0.16 -9.62 -5.83
N ALA A 25 -0.16 -10.63 -6.64
CA ALA A 25 0.86 -11.40 -7.38
C ALA A 25 1.70 -10.50 -8.31
N TYR A 26 1.07 -9.56 -9.02
CA TYR A 26 1.76 -8.62 -9.90
C TYR A 26 2.78 -7.75 -9.16
N GLN A 27 2.47 -7.37 -7.92
CA GLN A 27 3.32 -6.50 -7.12
C GLN A 27 4.57 -7.24 -6.64
N ARG A 28 4.41 -8.52 -6.26
CA ARG A 28 5.54 -9.39 -5.94
C ARG A 28 6.46 -9.58 -7.16
N ASP A 29 5.88 -9.73 -8.35
CA ASP A 29 6.65 -9.95 -9.57
C ASP A 29 7.44 -8.68 -9.95
N LEU A 30 6.84 -7.48 -9.84
CA LEU A 30 7.55 -6.20 -9.99
C LEU A 30 8.73 -6.06 -9.00
N TRP A 31 8.53 -6.40 -7.73
CA TRP A 31 9.61 -6.36 -6.74
C TRP A 31 10.72 -7.36 -7.00
N ARG A 32 10.38 -8.50 -7.60
CA ARG A 32 11.39 -9.50 -7.98
C ARG A 32 12.27 -8.94 -9.09
N ASP A 33 11.67 -8.32 -10.10
CA ASP A 33 12.43 -7.72 -11.20
C ASP A 33 13.36 -6.60 -10.69
N GLN A 34 12.87 -5.74 -9.79
CA GLN A 34 13.68 -4.71 -9.13
C GLN A 34 14.79 -5.28 -8.23
N ALA A 35 14.53 -6.39 -7.54
CA ALA A 35 15.53 -7.07 -6.74
C ALA A 35 16.65 -7.66 -7.62
N ASP A 36 16.28 -8.23 -8.78
CA ASP A 36 17.23 -8.74 -9.77
C ASP A 36 18.08 -7.61 -10.36
N GLU A 37 17.49 -6.44 -10.66
CA GLU A 37 18.22 -5.23 -11.10
C GLU A 37 19.26 -4.76 -10.07
N LEU A 38 18.94 -4.91 -8.78
CA LEU A 38 19.82 -4.54 -7.67
C LEU A 38 20.73 -5.69 -7.22
N GLY A 39 20.66 -6.86 -7.86
CA GLY A 39 21.48 -8.03 -7.53
C GLY A 39 21.23 -8.61 -6.14
N MET A 40 20.03 -8.43 -5.60
CA MET A 40 19.65 -8.84 -4.24
C MET A 40 18.51 -9.85 -4.25
N SER A 41 18.35 -10.58 -3.14
CA SER A 41 17.20 -11.47 -2.99
C SER A 41 15.91 -10.67 -2.76
N LEU A 42 14.77 -11.21 -3.19
CA LEU A 42 13.45 -10.60 -2.93
C LEU A 42 13.22 -10.29 -1.44
N SER A 43 13.64 -11.17 -0.53
CA SER A 43 13.51 -10.98 0.92
C SER A 43 14.36 -9.81 1.44
N GLU A 44 15.53 -9.58 0.84
CA GLU A 44 16.45 -8.49 1.19
C GLU A 44 15.98 -7.16 0.62
N PHE A 45 15.45 -7.17 -0.60
CA PHE A 45 14.79 -6.03 -1.21
C PHE A 45 13.59 -5.56 -0.39
N VAL A 46 12.68 -6.48 -0.03
CA VAL A 46 11.51 -6.19 0.81
C VAL A 46 11.94 -5.64 2.18
N ARG A 47 12.97 -6.21 2.81
CA ARG A 47 13.50 -5.71 4.08
C ARG A 47 13.99 -4.27 3.95
N THR A 48 14.74 -3.95 2.90
CA THR A 48 15.26 -2.60 2.64
C THR A 48 14.13 -1.61 2.44
N MET A 49 13.11 -1.98 1.68
CA MET A 49 11.94 -1.15 1.42
C MET A 49 11.17 -0.84 2.71
N VAL A 50 10.92 -1.84 3.55
CA VAL A 50 10.23 -1.68 4.85
C VAL A 50 11.05 -0.83 5.82
N GLN A 51 12.36 -1.06 5.91
CA GLN A 51 13.26 -0.27 6.76
C GLN A 51 13.32 1.19 6.31
N SER A 52 13.33 1.42 5.00
CA SER A 52 13.31 2.76 4.40
C SER A 52 11.97 3.47 4.65
N GLY A 53 10.84 2.75 4.52
CA GLY A 53 9.52 3.28 4.86
C GLY A 53 9.41 3.69 6.33
N ARG A 54 9.90 2.84 7.25
CA ARG A 54 9.91 3.16 8.69
C ARG A 54 10.82 4.33 9.04
N SER A 55 11.94 4.51 8.33
CA SER A 55 12.86 5.64 8.55
C SER A 55 12.20 7.00 8.29
N GLY A 56 11.13 7.06 7.49
CA GLY A 56 10.30 8.25 7.31
C GLY A 56 9.44 8.62 8.52
N PHE A 57 9.12 7.66 9.39
CA PHE A 57 8.32 7.84 10.60
C PHE A 57 9.16 8.17 11.85
N GLU A 58 10.47 7.86 11.85
CA GLU A 58 11.37 8.10 12.99
C GLU A 58 11.94 9.55 13.05
N ARG A 59 11.47 10.48 12.19
CA ARG A 59 11.95 11.88 12.16
C ARG A 59 11.41 12.80 13.28
N VAL A 60 10.58 12.31 14.19
CA VAL A 60 9.92 13.19 15.19
C VAL A 60 10.68 13.37 16.51
N GLU A 61 11.79 12.66 16.75
CA GLU A 61 12.56 12.82 17.99
C GLU A 61 14.04 13.07 17.73
N SER A 62 14.40 14.31 17.37
CA SER A 62 15.60 15.03 17.84
C SER A 62 15.72 16.38 17.14
N GLY A 63 15.96 17.43 17.93
CA GLY A 63 15.75 18.82 17.55
C GLY A 63 16.75 19.43 16.55
N GLN A 64 16.23 20.48 15.91
CA GLN A 64 16.90 21.72 15.45
C GLN A 64 17.34 21.85 13.97
N ALA A 65 16.72 22.85 13.32
CA ALA A 65 17.09 23.67 12.14
C ALA A 65 17.02 22.99 10.74
N THR A 66 16.41 23.52 9.68
CA THR A 66 15.68 24.77 9.31
C THR A 66 14.93 24.48 7.99
N PRO A 67 13.87 25.24 7.61
CA PRO A 67 13.00 24.86 6.50
C PRO A 67 13.57 25.36 5.16
N SER A 68 13.91 24.44 4.27
CA SER A 68 14.10 24.74 2.85
C SER A 68 12.85 24.29 2.11
N LYS A 69 12.00 25.24 1.71
CA LYS A 69 10.96 24.99 0.71
C LYS A 69 11.62 24.66 -0.63
N PRO A 70 11.19 23.61 -1.34
CA PRO A 70 11.18 23.62 -2.79
C PRO A 70 9.77 24.01 -3.26
N VAL A 71 9.79 25.04 -4.09
CA VAL A 71 8.78 25.56 -4.99
C VAL A 71 7.74 24.55 -5.47
N GLU A 72 6.49 25.02 -5.58
CA GLU A 72 5.46 24.37 -6.38
C GLU A 72 5.95 24.24 -7.83
N GLY A 73 6.25 23.01 -8.24
CA GLY A 73 6.41 22.61 -9.62
C GLY A 73 5.29 21.63 -9.92
N GLY A 74 4.21 22.14 -10.50
CA GLY A 74 3.10 21.32 -10.97
C GLY A 74 3.59 20.27 -11.96
N SER A 75 3.45 19.02 -11.56
CA SER A 75 3.24 17.89 -12.45
C SER A 75 2.20 17.04 -11.73
N PRO A 76 0.96 16.92 -12.23
CA PRO A 76 0.10 15.84 -11.82
C PRO A 76 0.70 14.58 -12.44
N ASP A 77 1.79 14.11 -11.84
CA ASP A 77 2.22 12.74 -12.07
C ASP A 77 1.11 11.91 -11.43
N ALA A 78 0.20 11.46 -12.28
CA ALA A 78 -0.86 10.55 -11.94
C ALA A 78 -0.19 9.25 -11.50
N THR A 79 0.28 9.22 -10.26
CA THR A 79 0.57 7.99 -9.55
C THR A 79 -0.80 7.45 -9.18
N PRO A 80 -1.31 6.41 -9.84
CA PRO A 80 -2.60 5.86 -9.50
C PRO A 80 -2.41 5.14 -8.17
N GLY A 81 -2.81 5.78 -7.07
CA GLY A 81 -2.88 5.13 -5.75
C GLY A 81 -1.96 5.67 -4.67
N GLY A 82 -1.31 6.83 -4.86
CA GLY A 82 -0.45 7.43 -3.84
C GLY A 82 -1.17 8.40 -2.90
N ASP A 83 -1.92 9.37 -3.43
CA ASP A 83 -2.57 10.42 -2.62
C ASP A 83 -4.09 10.19 -2.45
N GLY A 84 -4.67 9.32 -3.29
CA GLY A 84 -6.11 9.07 -3.30
C GLY A 84 -6.59 8.17 -2.17
N LEU A 85 -5.74 7.25 -1.67
CA LEU A 85 -6.13 6.28 -0.66
C LEU A 85 -6.26 6.95 0.72
N GLU A 86 -5.27 7.74 1.13
CA GLU A 86 -5.26 8.50 2.37
C GLU A 86 -6.43 9.50 2.40
N THR A 87 -6.68 10.16 1.27
CA THR A 87 -7.83 11.07 1.11
C THR A 87 -9.14 10.29 1.26
N GLY A 88 -9.29 9.17 0.56
CA GLY A 88 -10.49 8.33 0.65
C GLY A 88 -10.74 7.76 2.05
N VAL A 89 -9.69 7.32 2.76
CA VAL A 89 -9.80 6.86 4.15
C VAL A 89 -10.31 7.98 5.07
N VAL A 90 -9.75 9.19 4.92
CA VAL A 90 -10.14 10.34 5.74
C VAL A 90 -11.57 10.78 5.42
N GLU A 91 -11.96 10.84 4.14
CA GLU A 91 -13.32 11.19 3.73
C GLU A 91 -14.35 10.19 4.25
N LEU A 92 -14.07 8.89 4.12
CA LEU A 92 -14.95 7.82 4.57
C LEU A 92 -15.15 7.84 6.10
N LEU A 93 -14.07 8.06 6.86
CA LEU A 93 -14.16 8.22 8.31
C LEU A 93 -14.87 9.52 8.72
N GLN A 94 -14.82 10.58 7.90
CA GLN A 94 -15.56 11.81 8.15
C GLN A 94 -17.06 11.67 7.86
N SER A 95 -17.44 10.88 6.86
CA SER A 95 -18.84 10.67 6.47
C SER A 95 -19.55 9.64 7.34
N GLU A 96 -18.92 8.49 7.57
CA GLU A 96 -19.53 7.32 8.24
C GLU A 96 -19.16 7.25 9.74
N GLY A 97 -18.11 7.97 10.16
CA GLY A 97 -17.60 7.93 11.52
C GLY A 97 -16.56 6.82 11.74
N PRO A 98 -16.39 6.33 12.99
CA PRO A 98 -15.42 5.28 13.28
C PRO A 98 -15.79 3.96 12.60
N LEU A 99 -14.88 3.44 11.79
CA LEU A 99 -15.03 2.18 11.07
C LEU A 99 -13.92 1.20 11.46
N ASP A 100 -14.25 -0.09 11.46
CA ASP A 100 -13.25 -1.16 11.57
C ASP A 100 -12.59 -1.48 10.22
N TRP A 101 -11.60 -2.37 10.23
CA TRP A 101 -10.83 -2.73 9.05
C TRP A 101 -11.67 -3.23 7.88
N ASP A 102 -12.61 -4.16 8.15
CA ASP A 102 -13.41 -4.77 7.10
C ASP A 102 -14.37 -3.73 6.49
N GLN A 103 -14.90 -2.83 7.32
CA GLN A 103 -15.76 -1.73 6.87
C GLN A 103 -15.01 -0.70 6.03
N LEU A 104 -13.75 -0.38 6.39
CA LEU A 104 -12.90 0.51 5.60
C LEU A 104 -12.61 -0.09 4.23
N VAL A 105 -12.28 -1.40 4.18
CA VAL A 105 -12.04 -2.11 2.92
C VAL A 105 -13.30 -2.13 2.06
N GLU A 106 -14.46 -2.46 2.63
CA GLU A 106 -15.72 -2.49 1.89
C GLU A 106 -16.09 -1.11 1.32
N GLY A 107 -16.00 -0.06 2.14
CA GLY A 107 -16.31 1.30 1.71
C GLY A 107 -15.38 1.82 0.61
N LEU A 108 -14.07 1.58 0.74
CA LEU A 108 -13.09 1.99 -0.26
C LEU A 108 -13.14 1.14 -1.53
N ALA A 109 -13.41 -0.15 -1.41
CA ALA A 109 -13.56 -1.04 -2.55
C ALA A 109 -14.80 -0.67 -3.37
N GLY A 110 -15.92 -0.35 -2.73
CA GLY A 110 -17.13 0.10 -3.43
C GLY A 110 -16.89 1.37 -4.27
N ASP A 111 -16.26 2.39 -3.69
CA ASP A 111 -15.91 3.63 -4.39
C ASP A 111 -14.88 3.42 -5.53
N PHE A 112 -14.01 2.41 -5.41
CA PHE A 112 -13.13 2.00 -6.50
C PHE A 112 -13.87 1.23 -7.60
N GLU A 113 -14.78 0.32 -7.24
CA GLU A 113 -15.60 -0.46 -8.16
C GLU A 113 -16.49 0.45 -9.02
N GLU A 114 -17.13 1.46 -8.43
CA GLU A 114 -17.93 2.45 -9.15
C GLU A 114 -17.09 3.23 -10.17
N ARG A 115 -15.93 3.75 -9.76
CA ARG A 115 -15.03 4.48 -10.69
C ARG A 115 -14.48 3.58 -11.79
N LEU A 116 -14.23 2.31 -11.49
CA LEU A 116 -13.79 1.35 -12.49
C LEU A 116 -14.90 1.06 -13.51
N GLU A 117 -16.15 0.93 -13.07
CA GLU A 117 -17.31 0.76 -13.94
C GLU A 117 -17.48 1.96 -14.88
N ASP A 118 -17.44 3.19 -14.34
CA ASP A 118 -17.52 4.42 -15.13
C ASP A 118 -16.39 4.55 -16.15
N ALA A 119 -15.16 4.19 -15.75
CA ALA A 119 -14.01 4.22 -16.65
C ALA A 119 -14.15 3.19 -17.78
N LEU A 120 -14.65 1.99 -17.47
CA LEU A 120 -14.91 0.95 -18.46
C LEU A 120 -16.01 1.38 -19.43
N ASP A 121 -17.13 1.92 -18.95
CA ASP A 121 -18.22 2.40 -19.80
C ASP A 121 -17.76 3.52 -20.76
N SER A 122 -16.96 4.45 -20.25
CA SER A 122 -16.34 5.52 -21.07
C SER A 122 -15.43 4.94 -22.16
N LEU A 123 -14.57 3.98 -21.81
CA LEU A 123 -13.66 3.35 -22.77
C LEU A 123 -14.40 2.49 -23.80
N GLN A 124 -15.48 1.82 -23.42
CA GLN A 124 -16.32 1.04 -24.34
C GLN A 124 -17.10 1.93 -25.28
N SER A 125 -17.68 3.01 -24.77
CA SER A 125 -18.35 4.04 -25.58
C SER A 125 -17.40 4.69 -26.60
N ALA A 126 -16.11 4.80 -26.25
CA ALA A 126 -15.05 5.27 -27.15
C ALA A 126 -14.52 4.19 -28.11
N ASN A 127 -15.07 2.97 -28.11
CA ASN A 127 -14.58 1.80 -28.86
C ASN A 127 -13.08 1.55 -28.65
N ARG A 128 -12.59 1.74 -27.41
CA ARG A 128 -11.19 1.46 -27.05
C ARG A 128 -11.04 0.12 -26.34
N VAL A 129 -12.08 -0.32 -25.63
CA VAL A 129 -12.13 -1.62 -24.97
C VAL A 129 -13.48 -2.28 -25.22
N LYS A 130 -13.54 -3.60 -25.12
CA LYS A 130 -14.78 -4.37 -25.22
C LYS A 130 -14.75 -5.60 -24.33
N TYR A 131 -15.90 -6.04 -23.83
CA TYR A 131 -15.99 -7.31 -23.12
C TYR A 131 -15.91 -8.49 -24.09
N SER A 132 -14.93 -9.37 -23.91
CA SER A 132 -14.77 -10.62 -24.63
C SER A 132 -15.29 -11.79 -23.80
N GLY A 133 -16.48 -12.28 -24.14
CA GLY A 133 -17.06 -13.46 -23.48
C GLY A 133 -16.20 -14.73 -23.64
N ARG A 134 -15.37 -14.82 -24.69
CA ARG A 134 -14.46 -15.95 -24.90
C ARG A 134 -13.24 -15.91 -23.97
N ALA A 135 -12.71 -14.71 -23.72
CA ALA A 135 -11.59 -14.51 -22.81
C ALA A 135 -12.04 -14.37 -21.35
N GLY A 136 -13.34 -14.13 -21.12
CA GLY A 136 -13.90 -13.92 -19.79
C GLY A 136 -13.51 -12.58 -19.18
N GLY A 137 -13.32 -11.54 -20.00
CA GLY A 137 -12.88 -10.22 -19.52
C GLY A 137 -12.84 -9.15 -20.61
N TYR A 138 -12.43 -7.95 -20.23
CA TYR A 138 -12.27 -6.82 -21.16
C TYR A 138 -10.97 -6.94 -21.97
N VAL A 139 -11.05 -6.66 -23.26
CA VAL A 139 -9.92 -6.63 -24.20
C VAL A 139 -9.87 -5.27 -24.89
N VAL A 140 -8.68 -4.85 -25.33
CA VAL A 140 -8.53 -3.65 -26.15
C VAL A 140 -9.20 -3.89 -27.51
N ASP A 141 -9.92 -2.89 -28.00
CA ASP A 141 -10.50 -2.90 -29.34
C ASP A 141 -9.48 -2.23 -30.28
N GLU A 142 -8.97 -2.99 -31.26
CA GLU A 142 -8.00 -2.53 -32.28
C GLU A 142 -8.69 -1.94 -33.51
#